data_AF-A0A7V3JSL1-F1
#
_entry.id   AF-A0A7V3JSL1-F1
#
_cell.length_a   1.000
_cell.length_b   1.000
_cell.length_c   1.000
_cell.angle_alpha   90.00
_cell.angle_beta   90.00
_cell.angle_gamma   90.00
#
_symmetry.space_group_name_H-M   'P 1'
#
loop_
_entity.id
_entity.type
_entity.pdbx_description
1 polymer ?
#
loop_
_entity_poly.entity_id
_entity_poly.type
_entity_poly.pdbx_seq_one_letter_code
_entity_poly.pdbx_strand_id
1 'polypeptide(L)' 'MIKEARPYTNIDNRGNDAIKLLQKEYEILKILEDENVAPKPIDFFQEWEHFFLVEEYIKGEN' A
#
# COMPACT_ATOMS: atom_id res chain seq x y z
N MET A 1 -1.76 -1.97 -10.06
CA MET A 1 -2.48 -0.78 -9.57
C MET A 1 -1.51 0.05 -8.73
N ILE A 2 -1.69 1.37 -8.65
CA ILE A 2 -0.81 2.27 -7.88
C ILE A 2 -1.66 3.00 -6.84
N LYS A 3 -1.19 3.02 -5.60
CA LYS A 3 -1.72 3.84 -4.51
C LYS A 3 -0.72 4.92 -4.15
N GLU A 4 -1.21 6.11 -3.85
CA GLU A 4 -0.43 7.28 -3.46
C GLU A 4 -0.76 7.65 -2.01
N ALA A 5 0.26 7.84 -1.17
CA ALA A 5 0.17 8.42 0.16
C ALA A 5 0.81 9.80 0.18
N ARG A 6 0.01 10.79 0.62
CA ARG A 6 0.45 12.19 0.79
C ARG A 6 0.69 12.49 2.26
N PRO A 7 1.77 13.20 2.61
CA PRO A 7 2.06 13.56 4.00
C PRO A 7 0.87 14.19 4.70
N TYR A 8 0.66 13.82 5.96
CA TYR A 8 -0.37 14.42 6.85
C TYR A 8 -1.82 14.25 6.40
N THR A 9 -2.09 13.37 5.43
CA THR A 9 -3.46 13.01 5.01
C THR A 9 -3.87 11.66 5.59
N ASN A 10 -5.17 11.34 5.54
CA ASN A 10 -5.75 10.06 5.97
C ASN A 10 -5.21 9.57 7.34
N ILE A 11 -5.45 10.38 8.37
CA ILE A 11 -4.98 10.09 9.73
C ILE A 11 -5.94 9.11 10.40
N ASP A 12 -5.44 7.95 10.83
CA ASP A 12 -6.23 6.96 11.56
C ASP A 12 -6.49 7.36 13.02
N ASN A 13 -7.30 6.58 13.73
CA ASN A 13 -7.60 6.81 15.14
C ASN A 13 -6.41 6.64 16.11
N ARG A 14 -5.26 6.18 15.61
CA ARG A 14 -4.00 6.05 16.35
C ARG A 14 -2.99 7.14 15.98
N GLY A 15 -3.36 8.07 15.10
CA GLY A 15 -2.51 9.16 14.65
C GLY A 15 -1.50 8.78 13.57
N ASN A 16 -1.66 7.63 12.91
CA ASN A 16 -0.84 7.27 11.75
C ASN A 16 -1.37 8.01 10.52
N ASP A 17 -0.48 8.64 9.77
CA ASP A 17 -0.83 9.28 8.50
C ASP A 17 -0.83 8.27 7.34
N ALA A 18 -1.23 8.73 6.16
CA ALA A 18 -1.30 7.93 4.94
C ALA A 18 0.01 7.19 4.64
N ILE A 19 1.16 7.78 4.94
CA ILE A 19 2.47 7.17 4.68
C ILE A 19 2.65 5.93 5.56
N LYS A 20 2.44 6.06 6.88
CA LYS A 20 2.54 4.93 7.81
C LYS A 20 1.51 3.84 7.49
N LEU A 21 0.31 4.23 7.10
CA LEU A 21 -0.73 3.27 6.71
C LEU A 21 -0.34 2.51 5.45
N LEU A 22 0.16 3.19 4.42
CA LEU A 22 0.55 2.58 3.15
C LEU A 22 1.80 1.71 3.28
N GLN A 23 2.78 2.12 4.10
CA GLN A 23 3.94 1.29 4.44
C GLN A 23 3.51 0.00 5.13
N LYS A 24 2.63 0.10 6.13
CA LYS A 24 2.10 -1.07 6.84
C LYS A 24 1.35 -2.02 5.90
N GLU A 25 0.61 -1.48 4.94
CA GLU A 25 -0.05 -2.28 3.91
C GLU A 25 0.98 -3.06 3.07
N TYR A 26 2.03 -2.39 2.57
CA TYR A 26 3.12 -3.05 1.85
C TYR A 26 3.77 -4.18 2.66
N GLU A 27 4.06 -3.95 3.94
CA GLU A 27 4.64 -4.96 4.84
C GLU A 27 3.72 -6.18 5.03
N ILE A 28 2.41 -5.96 5.19
CA ILE A 28 1.42 -7.06 5.28
C ILE A 28 1.33 -7.82 3.97
N LEU A 29 1.27 -7.13 2.83
CA LEU A 29 1.23 -7.77 1.52
C LEU A 29 2.50 -8.61 1.27
N LYS A 30 3.66 -8.16 1.75
CA LYS A 30 4.91 -8.93 1.66
C LYS A 30 4.88 -10.21 2.49
N ILE A 31 4.24 -10.20 3.65
CA ILE A 31 4.03 -11.42 4.45
C ILE A 31 3.11 -12.41 3.72
N LEU A 32 2.14 -11.91 2.95
CA LEU A 32 1.12 -12.70 2.27
C LEU A 32 1.46 -13.05 0.81
N GLU A 33 2.61 -12.63 0.30
CA GLU A 33 2.97 -12.66 -1.14
C GLU A 33 2.85 -14.06 -1.77
N ASP A 34 3.17 -15.11 -1.00
CA ASP A 34 3.15 -16.51 -1.43
C ASP A 34 1.83 -17.23 -1.13
N GLU A 35 0.91 -16.62 -0.40
CA GLU A 35 -0.35 -17.25 0.04
C GLU A 35 -1.48 -17.12 -0.99
N ASN A 36 -1.30 -16.29 -2.03
CA ASN A 36 -2.27 -16.08 -3.12
C ASN A 36 -3.68 -15.65 -2.63
N VAL A 37 -3.76 -15.01 -1.47
CA VAL A 37 -5.01 -14.49 -0.86
C VAL A 37 -5.16 -12.96 -0.96
N ALA A 38 -4.12 -12.27 -1.40
CA ALA A 38 -4.06 -10.83 -1.56
C ALA A 38 -3.26 -10.45 -2.81
N PRO A 39 -3.40 -9.23 -3.36
CA PRO A 39 -2.58 -8.76 -4.46
C PRO A 39 -1.09 -8.80 -4.11
N LYS A 40 -0.25 -9.22 -5.06
CA LYS A 40 1.20 -9.21 -4.84
C LYS A 40 1.74 -7.77 -4.78
N PRO A 41 2.57 -7.42 -3.79
CA PRO A 41 3.24 -6.13 -3.76
C PRO A 41 4.41 -6.14 -4.75
N ILE A 42 4.40 -5.23 -5.72
CA ILE A 42 5.41 -5.11 -6.78
C ILE A 42 6.53 -4.16 -6.35
N ASP A 43 6.18 -2.99 -5.80
CA ASP A 43 7.16 -1.97 -5.39
C ASP A 43 6.61 -1.03 -4.32
N PHE A 44 7.49 -0.44 -3.52
CA PHE A 44 7.16 0.63 -2.58
C PHE A 44 8.29 1.66 -2.55
N PHE A 45 8.00 2.88 -2.99
CA PHE A 45 9.01 3.92 -3.17
C PHE A 45 8.51 5.31 -2.83
N GLN A 46 9.45 6.21 -2.57
CA GLN A 46 9.21 7.63 -2.38
C GLN A 46 9.59 8.39 -3.65
N GLU A 47 8.74 9.34 -4.05
CA GLU A 47 9.05 10.31 -5.09
C GLU A 47 8.60 11.70 -4.60
N TRP A 48 9.54 12.64 -4.53
CA TRP A 48 9.39 13.91 -3.81
C TRP A 48 8.88 13.71 -2.37
N GLU A 49 7.74 14.29 -2.02
CA GLU A 49 7.16 14.22 -0.68
C GLU A 49 6.18 13.04 -0.53
N HIS A 50 5.90 12.30 -1.61
CA HIS A 50 4.83 11.30 -1.63
C HIS A 50 5.39 9.87 -1.67
N PHE A 51 4.60 8.95 -1.14
CA PHE A 51 4.92 7.52 -1.15
C PHE A 51 3.95 6.76 -2.05
N PHE A 52 4.47 5.76 -2.74
CA PHE A 52 3.71 4.98 -3.71
C PHE A 52 3.84 3.50 -3.40
N LEU A 53 2.70 2.79 -3.47
CA LEU A 53 2.62 1.34 -3.45
C LEU A 53 2.16 0.87 -4.82
N VAL A 54 2.97 0.04 -5.47
CA VAL A 54 2.61 -0.68 -6.69
C VAL A 54 2.25 -2.10 -6.31
N GLU A 55 1.06 -2.54 -6.70
CA GLU A 55 0.56 -3.89 -6.44
C GLU A 55 -0.07 -4.50 -7.68
N GLU A 56 -0.21 -5.81 -7.68
CA GLU A 56 -0.96 -6.55 -8.69
C GLU A 56 -2.38 -5.97 -8.87
N TYR A 57 -2.88 -5.98 -10.09
CA TYR A 57 -4.28 -5.66 -10.36
C TYR A 57 -5.09 -6.94 -10.44
N ILE A 58 -6.01 -7.14 -9.50
CA ILE A 58 -6.96 -8.25 -9.53
C ILE A 58 -8.23 -7.81 -10.25
N LYS A 59 -8.55 -8.49 -11.35
CA LYS A 59 -9.80 -8.28 -12.08
C LYS A 59 -10.93 -9.01 -11.36
N GLY A 60 -11.98 -8.29 -10.98
CA GLY A 60 -13.19 -8.90 -10.42
C GLY A 60 -13.91 -9.75 -11.48
N GLU A 61 -14.50 -10.85 -11.04
CA GLU A 61 -15.43 -11.67 -11.84
C GLU A 61 -16.87 -11.24 -11.50
N ASN A 62 -17.72 -11.12 -12.53
CA ASN A 62 -19.12 -10.70 -12.40
C ASN A 62 -20.05 -11.89 -12.15
#